data_AF-A0A530QU47-F1
#
_entry.id   AF-A0A530QU47-F1
#
_cell.length_a   1.000
_cell.length_b   1.000
_cell.length_c   1.000
_cell.angle_alpha   90.00
_cell.angle_beta   90.00
_cell.angle_gamma   90.00
#
_symmetry.space_group_name_H-M   'P 1'
#
loop_
_entity.id
_entity.type
_entity.pdbx_description
1 polymer ?
#
loop_
_entity_poly.entity_id
_entity_poly.type
_entity_poly.pdbx_seq_one_letter_code
_entity_poly.pdbx_strand_id
1 'polypeptide(L)'
;ELPGPMDPIAAGEILDKRDHYELTEADEQMMATGHGQLVGQFLLDRQGIVRWSFTEVPEGGRYMFGAPNPQELMSAVSQVAQ
;
A
#
# COMPACT_ATOMS: atom_id res chain seq x y z
N GLU A 1 19.94 7.78 8.92
CA GLU A 1 19.31 9.06 9.32
C GLU A 1 19.23 10.06 8.16
N LEU A 2 18.00 10.43 7.80
CA LEU A 2 17.66 11.47 6.85
C LEU A 2 17.73 12.85 7.52
N PRO A 3 18.01 13.94 6.77
CA PRO A 3 18.21 15.28 7.33
C PRO A 3 16.91 15.93 7.86
N GLY A 4 15.75 15.37 7.54
CA GLY A 4 14.44 15.84 7.97
C GLY A 4 13.33 15.20 7.13
N PRO A 5 12.05 15.52 7.41
CA PRO A 5 10.93 15.08 6.57
C PRO A 5 11.12 15.55 5.12
N MET A 6 10.96 14.65 4.16
CA MET A 6 11.10 14.93 2.74
C MET A 6 10.25 13.97 1.89
N ASP A 7 10.22 14.19 0.57
CA ASP A 7 9.56 13.30 -0.37
C ASP A 7 10.12 11.86 -0.27
N PRO A 8 9.26 10.82 -0.17
CA PRO A 8 9.71 9.44 -0.01
C PRO A 8 10.58 8.89 -1.15
N ILE A 9 10.36 9.34 -2.39
CA ILE A 9 11.18 8.90 -3.54
C ILE A 9 12.58 9.51 -3.43
N ALA A 10 12.65 10.81 -3.14
CA ALA A 10 13.93 11.48 -2.90
C ALA A 10 14.67 10.92 -1.67
N ALA A 11 13.93 10.52 -0.63
CA ALA A 11 14.50 9.85 0.54
C ALA A 11 15.11 8.49 0.19
N GLY A 12 14.42 7.69 -0.64
CA GLY A 12 14.91 6.41 -1.16
C GLY A 12 16.28 6.56 -1.84
N GLU A 13 16.39 7.49 -2.80
CA GLU A 13 17.66 7.71 -3.50
C GLU A 13 18.84 8.09 -2.59
N ILE A 14 18.58 8.85 -1.52
CA ILE A 14 19.60 9.23 -0.54
C ILE A 14 20.04 8.03 0.29
N LEU A 15 19.07 7.20 0.70
CA LEU A 15 19.34 5.99 1.47
C LEU A 15 20.08 4.95 0.63
N ASP A 16 19.66 4.71 -0.61
CA ASP A 16 20.30 3.76 -1.52
C ASP A 16 21.78 4.13 -1.74
N LYS A 17 22.06 5.41 -2.02
CA LYS A 17 23.44 5.92 -2.17
C LYS A 17 24.27 5.74 -0.89
N ARG A 18 23.65 5.97 0.27
CA ARG A 18 24.32 5.84 1.58
C ARG A 18 24.65 4.39 1.90
N ASP A 19 23.78 3.47 1.52
CA ASP A 19 23.95 2.05 1.78
C ASP A 19 24.73 1.34 0.66
N HIS A 20 25.24 2.09 -0.32
CA HIS A 20 25.92 1.59 -1.52
C HIS A 20 25.07 0.56 -2.29
N TYR A 21 23.74 0.75 -2.24
CA TYR A 21 22.80 -0.05 -3.01
C TYR A 21 22.79 0.46 -4.45
N GLU A 22 23.13 -0.43 -5.39
CA GLU A 22 23.04 -0.15 -6.82
C GLU A 22 21.78 -0.81 -7.37
N LEU A 23 20.93 -0.02 -8.02
CA LEU A 23 19.78 -0.53 -8.75
C LEU A 23 20.25 -1.45 -9.86
N THR A 24 19.68 -2.65 -9.91
CA THR A 24 19.92 -3.62 -10.96
C THR A 24 18.83 -3.56 -12.02
N GLU A 25 19.08 -4.17 -13.17
CA GLU A 25 18.06 -4.32 -14.23
C GLU A 25 16.80 -5.04 -13.70
N ALA A 26 16.95 -5.97 -12.76
CA ALA A 26 15.82 -6.67 -12.15
C ALA A 26 14.97 -5.72 -11.28
N ASP A 27 15.62 -4.79 -10.57
CA ASP A 27 14.92 -3.78 -9.77
C ASP A 27 14.13 -2.82 -10.67
N GLU A 28 14.71 -2.39 -11.78
CA GLU A 28 14.03 -1.53 -12.77
C GLU A 28 12.81 -2.23 -13.40
N GLN A 29 12.93 -3.52 -13.75
CA GLN A 29 11.81 -4.31 -14.29
C GLN A 29 10.70 -4.53 -13.26
N MET A 30 11.06 -4.77 -12.00
CA MET A 30 10.11 -4.84 -10.89
C MET A 30 9.39 -3.50 -10.72
N MET A 31 10.12 -2.38 -10.75
CA MET A 31 9.53 -1.06 -10.62
C MET A 31 8.59 -0.74 -11.78
N ALA A 32 8.98 -1.06 -13.02
CA ALA A 32 8.15 -0.82 -14.21
C ALA A 32 6.81 -1.57 -14.20
N THR A 33 6.73 -2.69 -13.47
CA THR A 33 5.53 -3.55 -13.45
C THR A 33 4.74 -3.46 -12.14
N GLY A 34 5.40 -3.10 -11.03
CA GLY A 34 4.84 -3.18 -9.68
C GLY A 34 4.92 -1.89 -8.85
N HIS A 35 5.71 -0.90 -9.26
CA HIS A 35 5.87 0.31 -8.44
C HIS A 35 4.56 1.11 -8.40
N GLY A 36 4.07 1.37 -7.18
CA GLY A 36 2.80 2.07 -6.98
C GLY A 36 1.55 1.23 -7.25
N GLN A 37 1.66 -0.10 -7.33
CA GLN A 37 0.48 -0.96 -7.23
C GLN A 37 -0.08 -0.87 -5.81
N LEU A 38 -1.19 -0.15 -5.70
CA LEU A 38 -1.90 0.06 -4.44
C LEU A 38 -2.74 -1.18 -4.16
N VAL A 39 -2.74 -1.61 -2.90
CA VAL A 39 -3.54 -2.75 -2.49
C VAL A 39 -4.93 -2.32 -2.04
N GLY A 40 -5.89 -3.20 -2.28
CA GLY A 40 -7.25 -3.07 -1.75
C GLY A 40 -7.68 -4.40 -1.16
N GLN A 41 -8.43 -4.34 -0.07
CA GLN A 41 -9.08 -5.49 0.53
C GLN A 41 -10.59 -5.35 0.34
N PHE A 42 -11.24 -6.43 -0.08
CA PHE A 42 -12.66 -6.43 -0.41
C PHE A 42 -13.35 -7.61 0.24
N LEU A 43 -14.55 -7.37 0.77
CA LEU A 43 -15.46 -8.44 1.20
C LEU A 43 -16.58 -8.56 0.17
N LEU A 44 -16.72 -9.74 -0.41
CA LEU A 44 -17.73 -10.05 -1.41
C LEU A 44 -18.80 -10.98 -0.83
N ASP A 45 -20.05 -10.78 -1.24
CA ASP A 45 -21.11 -11.75 -0.96
C ASP A 45 -21.15 -12.90 -1.97
N ARG A 46 -22.10 -13.81 -1.80
CA ARG A 46 -22.28 -14.97 -2.70
C ARG A 46 -22.73 -14.61 -4.11
N GLN A 47 -23.21 -13.39 -4.33
CA GLN A 47 -23.58 -12.88 -5.64
C GLN A 47 -22.40 -12.17 -6.33
N GLY A 48 -21.23 -12.09 -5.67
CA GLY A 48 -20.06 -11.38 -6.17
C GLY A 48 -20.13 -9.87 -5.96
N ILE A 49 -21.02 -9.38 -5.10
CA ILE A 49 -21.16 -7.95 -4.81
C ILE A 49 -20.18 -7.57 -3.70
N VAL A 50 -19.40 -6.52 -3.92
CA VAL A 50 -18.55 -5.92 -2.89
C VAL A 50 -19.44 -5.26 -1.84
N ARG A 51 -19.44 -5.81 -0.62
CA ARG A 51 -20.20 -5.29 0.53
C ARG A 51 -19.37 -4.36 1.41
N TRP A 52 -18.05 -4.46 1.30
CA TRP A 52 -17.11 -3.59 1.98
C TRP A 52 -15.79 -3.55 1.22
N SER A 53 -15.13 -2.39 1.26
CA SER A 53 -13.81 -2.20 0.67
C SER A 53 -12.93 -1.34 1.58
N PHE A 54 -11.65 -1.68 1.55
CA PHE A 54 -10.55 -0.83 1.99
C PHE A 54 -9.63 -0.64 0.78
N THR A 55 -9.27 0.60 0.49
CA THR A 55 -8.28 0.94 -0.54
C THR A 55 -7.32 1.98 0.03
N GLU A 56 -6.13 2.09 -0.54
CA GLU A 56 -5.10 3.01 -0.03
C GLU A 56 -5.34 4.49 -0.37
N VAL A 57 -6.01 4.77 -1.48
CA VAL A 57 -6.20 6.14 -2.04
C VAL A 57 -7.48 6.90 -1.67
N PRO A 58 -8.40 6.44 -0.79
CA PRO A 58 -9.47 7.30 -0.30
C PRO A 58 -8.91 8.61 0.27
N GLU A 59 -9.67 9.69 0.09
CA GLU A 59 -9.38 10.99 0.71
C GLU A 59 -7.96 11.51 0.44
N GLY A 60 -7.41 11.24 -0.74
CA GLY A 60 -6.09 11.71 -1.14
C GLY A 60 -4.93 10.86 -0.64
N GLY A 61 -5.13 9.55 -0.46
CA GLY A 61 -4.05 8.66 -0.01
C GLY A 61 -3.96 8.50 1.50
N ARG A 62 -5.06 8.73 2.22
CA ARG A 62 -5.11 8.63 3.68
C ARG A 62 -4.58 7.30 4.23
N TYR A 63 -4.69 6.24 3.44
CA TYR A 63 -4.30 4.88 3.83
C TYR A 63 -3.13 4.33 3.01
N MET A 64 -2.33 5.18 2.36
CA MET A 64 -1.14 4.73 1.61
C MET A 64 -0.24 3.84 2.46
N PHE A 65 0.13 2.69 1.89
CA PHE A 65 0.93 1.63 2.51
C PHE A 65 0.32 1.05 3.81
N GLY A 66 -0.97 1.29 4.04
CA GLY A 66 -1.72 0.81 5.18
C GLY A 66 -2.53 -0.44 4.86
N ALA A 67 -2.88 -1.18 5.91
CA ALA A 67 -3.85 -2.25 5.86
C ALA A 67 -4.77 -2.15 7.09
N PRO A 68 -6.04 -2.54 6.99
CA PRO A 68 -6.93 -2.63 8.14
C PRO A 68 -6.33 -3.62 9.15
N ASN A 69 -6.39 -3.26 10.43
CA ASN A 69 -5.96 -4.18 11.47
C ASN A 69 -6.97 -5.34 11.62
N PRO A 70 -6.60 -6.46 12.26
CA PRO A 70 -7.49 -7.61 12.39
C PRO A 70 -8.85 -7.29 13.02
N GLN A 71 -8.91 -6.36 13.97
CA GLN A 71 -10.16 -6.00 14.64
C GLN A 71 -11.07 -5.16 13.75
N GLU A 72 -10.52 -4.25 12.95
CA GLU A 72 -11.26 -3.49 11.94
C GLU A 72 -11.84 -4.43 10.88
N LEU A 73 -11.04 -5.38 10.41
CA LEU A 73 -11.48 -6.38 9.44
C LEU A 73 -12.62 -7.25 10.00
N MET A 74 -12.47 -7.79 11.21
CA MET A 74 -13.51 -8.61 11.84
C MET A 74 -14.79 -7.83 12.14
N SER A 75 -14.66 -6.53 12.44
CA SER A 75 -15.81 -5.64 12.61
C SER A 75 -16.54 -5.42 11.28
N ALA A 76 -15.80 -5.18 10.19
CA ALA A 76 -16.37 -5.06 8.86
C ALA A 76 -17.09 -6.35 8.43
N VAL A 77 -16.48 -7.52 8.67
CA VAL A 77 -17.10 -8.83 8.40
C VAL A 77 -18.42 -8.97 9.16
N SER A 78 -18.45 -8.60 10.43
CA SER A 78 -19.67 -8.70 11.26
C SER A 78 -20.80 -7.79 10.78
N GLN A 79 -20.48 -6.63 10.19
CA GLN A 79 -21.48 -5.72 9.63
C GLN A 79 -22.05 -6.22 8.29
N VAL A 80 -21.22 -6.85 7.45
CA VAL A 80 -21.66 -7.34 6.13
C VAL A 80 -22.28 -8.73 6.15
N ALA A 81 -22.13 -9.49 7.25
CA ALA A 81 -22.70 -10.81 7.42
C ALA A 81 -24.15 -10.81 7.93
N GLN A 82 -24.71 -9.63 8.23
CA GLN A 82 -26.13 -9.43 8.58
C GLN A 82 -27.01 -9.46 7.32
#